data_AF-A0A1B8TGB0-F1
#
_entry.id   AF-A0A1B8TGB0-F1
#
_cell.length_a   1.000
_cell.length_b   1.000
_cell.length_c   1.000
_cell.angle_alpha   90.00
_cell.angle_beta   90.00
_cell.angle_gamma   90.00
#
_symmetry.space_group_name_H-M   'P 1'
#
loop_
_entity.id
_entity.type
_entity.pdbx_description
1 polymer ?
#
loop_
_entity_poly.entity_id
_entity_poly.type
_entity_poly.pdbx_seq_one_letter_code
_entity_poly.pdbx_strand_id
1 'polypeptide(L)'
;MKKPKLSKAQEKVMLWLSQGWGARVSHGAAVEINGERVCNVDTMTALEKMGLVSRDPSTRYWKATDEGKKLSPSYREPESLEVDA
;
A
#
# COMPACT_ATOMS: atom_id res chain seq x y z
N MET A 1 -18.22 -0.70 -2.49
CA MET A 1 -17.37 -1.53 -3.38
C MET A 1 -17.08 -2.87 -2.69
N LYS A 2 -16.98 -3.98 -3.45
CA LYS A 2 -16.54 -5.26 -2.89
C LYS A 2 -15.05 -5.17 -2.56
N LYS A 3 -14.64 -5.60 -1.36
CA LYS A 3 -13.21 -5.66 -0.99
C LYS A 3 -12.46 -6.53 -2.00
N PRO A 4 -11.32 -6.07 -2.55
CA PRO A 4 -10.54 -6.87 -3.49
C PRO A 4 -10.05 -8.15 -2.81
N LYS A 5 -10.12 -9.28 -3.51
CA LYS A 5 -9.59 -10.55 -3.01
C LYS A 5 -8.07 -10.53 -3.16
N LEU A 6 -7.36 -10.43 -2.06
CA LEU A 6 -5.90 -10.41 -2.02
C LEU A 6 -5.34 -11.82 -1.76
N SER A 7 -4.15 -12.10 -2.28
CA SER A 7 -3.35 -13.24 -1.83
C SER A 7 -2.71 -12.95 -0.47
N LYS A 8 -2.28 -13.99 0.25
CA LYS A 8 -1.62 -13.83 1.57
C LYS A 8 -0.41 -12.89 1.53
N ALA A 9 0.39 -12.93 0.45
CA ALA A 9 1.54 -12.03 0.29
C ALA A 9 1.11 -10.57 0.10
N GLN A 10 0.05 -10.34 -0.70
CA GLN A 10 -0.55 -9.03 -0.90
C GLN A 10 -1.18 -8.49 0.39
N GLU A 11 -1.86 -9.33 1.16
CA GLU A 11 -2.40 -8.97 2.48
C GLU A 11 -1.29 -8.55 3.44
N LYS A 12 -0.20 -9.34 3.53
CA LYS A 12 0.94 -9.02 4.40
C LYS A 12 1.52 -7.63 4.07
N VAL A 13 1.77 -7.33 2.79
CA VAL A 13 2.36 -6.03 2.42
C VAL A 13 1.35 -4.88 2.59
N MET A 14 0.07 -5.08 2.25
CA MET A 14 -0.95 -4.05 2.43
C MET A 14 -1.21 -3.73 3.90
N LEU A 15 -1.04 -4.69 4.82
CA LEU A 15 -1.11 -4.42 6.26
C LEU A 15 -0.15 -3.29 6.66
N TRP A 16 1.10 -3.32 6.19
CA TRP A 16 2.07 -2.26 6.46
C TRP A 16 1.77 -0.98 5.69
N LEU A 17 1.56 -1.08 4.37
CA LEU A 17 1.39 0.10 3.52
C LEU A 17 0.13 0.92 3.86
N SER A 18 -0.97 0.24 4.22
CA SER A 18 -2.22 0.91 4.61
C SER A 18 -2.09 1.74 5.90
N GLN A 19 -1.07 1.46 6.72
CA GLN A 19 -0.72 2.22 7.92
C GLN A 19 0.24 3.38 7.63
N GLY A 20 0.60 3.62 6.37
CA GLY A 20 1.44 4.74 5.95
C GLY A 20 2.94 4.42 5.78
N TRP A 21 3.34 3.17 5.98
CA TRP A 21 4.72 2.76 5.69
C TRP A 21 5.03 2.80 4.19
N GLY A 22 6.30 3.02 3.85
CA GLY A 22 6.79 2.95 2.47
C GLY A 22 7.57 1.67 2.22
N ALA A 23 7.41 1.09 1.02
CA ALA A 23 8.19 -0.06 0.57
C ALA A 23 9.17 0.33 -0.53
N ARG A 24 10.36 -0.27 -0.56
CA ARG A 24 11.37 -0.03 -1.60
C ARG A 24 11.96 -1.33 -2.12
N VAL A 25 12.58 -1.26 -3.31
CA VAL A 25 13.44 -2.36 -3.77
C VAL A 25 14.74 -2.34 -2.95
N SER A 26 15.09 -3.47 -2.36
CA SER A 26 16.35 -3.63 -1.61
C SER A 26 17.48 -4.12 -2.51
N HIS A 27 17.28 -5.27 -3.16
CA HIS A 27 18.20 -5.87 -4.11
C HIS A 27 17.47 -6.80 -5.09
N GLY A 28 17.86 -6.78 -6.36
CA GLY A 28 17.18 -7.54 -7.42
C GLY A 28 15.68 -7.25 -7.44
N ALA A 29 14.85 -8.29 -7.30
CA ALA A 29 13.40 -8.16 -7.21
C ALA A 29 12.85 -8.11 -5.78
N ALA A 30 13.70 -8.10 -4.75
CA ALA A 30 13.25 -8.09 -3.36
C ALA A 30 12.71 -6.71 -2.96
N VAL A 31 11.55 -6.69 -2.32
CA VAL A 31 10.93 -5.49 -1.77
C VAL A 31 10.93 -5.58 -0.26
N GLU A 32 11.35 -4.50 0.39
CA GLU A 32 11.42 -4.39 1.83
C GLU A 32 10.62 -3.20 2.37
N ILE A 33 10.25 -3.31 3.65
CA ILE A 33 9.76 -2.23 4.48
C ILE A 33 10.64 -2.22 5.73
N ASN A 34 11.24 -1.07 6.05
CA ASN A 34 12.12 -0.92 7.21
C ASN A 34 13.21 -2.00 7.33
N GLY A 35 13.83 -2.39 6.21
CA GLY A 35 14.89 -3.42 6.18
C GLY A 35 14.41 -4.87 6.22
N GLU A 36 13.13 -5.16 6.45
CA GLU A 36 12.57 -6.51 6.35
C GLU A 36 12.06 -6.78 4.93
N ARG A 37 12.50 -7.87 4.31
CA ARG A 37 11.92 -8.33 3.04
C ARG A 37 10.47 -8.78 3.25
N VAL A 38 9.55 -8.09 2.58
CA VAL A 38 8.10 -8.34 2.69
C VAL A 38 7.51 -9.03 1.47
N CYS A 39 8.03 -8.74 0.26
CA CYS A 39 7.52 -9.31 -0.99
C CYS A 39 8.54 -9.14 -2.14
N ASN A 40 8.04 -9.14 -3.37
CA ASN A 40 8.82 -8.87 -4.59
C ASN A 40 8.16 -7.80 -5.47
N VAL A 41 8.88 -7.33 -6.49
CA VAL A 41 8.41 -6.30 -7.43
C VAL A 41 7.14 -6.71 -8.17
N ASP A 42 6.96 -7.99 -8.52
CA ASP A 42 5.75 -8.46 -9.20
C ASP A 42 4.51 -8.32 -8.31
N THR A 43 4.64 -8.59 -7.01
CA THR A 43 3.59 -8.38 -6.02
C THR A 43 3.18 -6.91 -5.98
N MET A 44 4.17 -6.01 -5.93
CA MET A 44 3.91 -4.57 -5.92
C MET A 44 3.27 -4.07 -7.22
N THR A 45 3.73 -4.59 -8.35
CA THR A 45 3.16 -4.29 -9.68
C THR A 45 1.70 -4.74 -9.77
N ALA A 46 1.37 -5.91 -9.22
CA ALA A 46 -0.01 -6.39 -9.18
C ALA A 46 -0.91 -5.49 -8.30
N LEU A 47 -0.42 -5.03 -7.15
CA LEU A 47 -1.14 -4.10 -6.29
C LEU A 47 -1.31 -2.72 -6.92
N GLU A 48 -0.33 -2.27 -7.69
CA GLU A 48 -0.38 -1.02 -8.44
C GLU A 48 -1.43 -1.08 -9.55
N LYS A 49 -1.50 -2.21 -10.28
CA LYS A 49 -2.58 -2.48 -11.26
C LYS A 49 -3.97 -2.54 -10.63
N MET A 50 -4.06 -2.93 -9.35
CA MET A 50 -5.31 -2.89 -8.57
C MET A 50 -5.64 -1.49 -8.03
N GLY A 51 -4.76 -0.50 -8.23
CA GLY A 51 -4.94 0.86 -7.72
C GLY A 51 -4.78 1.00 -6.20
N LEU A 52 -4.19 0.00 -5.53
CA LEU A 52 -4.03 -0.02 -4.07
C LEU A 52 -2.71 0.62 -3.60
N VAL A 53 -1.72 0.67 -4.47
CA VAL A 53 -0.43 1.32 -4.22
C VAL A 53 -0.02 2.14 -5.43
N SER A 54 0.85 3.11 -5.21
CA SER A 54 1.48 3.88 -6.28
C SER A 54 2.97 4.00 -6.01
N ARG A 55 3.79 3.92 -7.06
CA ARG A 55 5.23 4.17 -6.98
C ARG A 55 5.54 5.65 -7.17
N ASP A 56 6.12 6.26 -6.14
CA ASP A 56 6.62 7.62 -6.20
C ASP A 56 7.82 7.70 -7.17
N PRO A 57 7.78 8.54 -8.21
CA PRO A 57 8.85 8.61 -9.21
C PRO A 57 10.16 9.19 -8.63
N SER A 58 10.08 10.04 -7.60
CA SER A 58 11.23 10.71 -7.01
C SER A 58 11.99 9.82 -6.02
N THR A 59 11.25 9.18 -5.11
CA THR A 59 11.84 8.32 -4.08
C THR A 59 11.96 6.87 -4.53
N ARG A 60 11.19 6.47 -5.54
CA ARG A 60 11.03 5.07 -6.01
C ARG A 60 10.37 4.15 -4.99
N TYR A 61 9.85 4.69 -3.88
CA TYR A 61 9.09 3.96 -2.88
C TYR A 61 7.66 3.74 -3.38
N TRP A 62 7.08 2.60 -3.01
CA TRP A 62 5.64 2.41 -3.08
C TRP A 62 4.99 2.89 -1.79
N LYS A 63 3.83 3.53 -1.94
CA LYS A 63 2.95 3.95 -0.85
C LYS A 63 1.52 3.50 -1.15
N ALA A 64 0.71 3.31 -0.12
CA ALA A 64 -0.72 3.06 -0.31
C ALA A 64 -1.41 4.28 -0.93
N THR A 65 -2.27 4.04 -1.91
CA THR A 65 -3.25 5.03 -2.38
C THR A 65 -4.33 5.23 -1.33
N ASP A 66 -5.27 6.15 -1.54
CA ASP A 66 -6.39 6.32 -0.62
C ASP A 66 -7.27 5.07 -0.54
N GLU A 67 -7.47 4.35 -1.66
CA GLU A 67 -8.11 3.03 -1.64
C GLU A 67 -7.28 1.98 -0.90
N GLY A 68 -5.94 2.02 -1.01
CA GLY A 68 -5.06 1.15 -0.24
C GLY A 68 -5.13 1.39 1.27
N LYS A 69 -5.24 2.65 1.70
CA LYS A 69 -5.37 3.02 3.12
C LYS A 69 -6.67 2.52 3.74
N LYS A 70 -7.76 2.46 2.96
CA LYS A 70 -9.06 1.88 3.39
C LYS A 70 -8.98 0.41 3.80
N LEU A 71 -7.91 -0.30 3.41
CA LEU A 71 -7.67 -1.68 3.83
C LEU A 71 -7.05 -1.80 5.23
N SER A 72 -6.65 -0.70 5.86
CA SER A 72 -6.11 -0.73 7.22
C SER A 72 -7.17 -1.24 8.20
N PRO A 73 -6.82 -2.17 9.13
CA PRO A 73 -7.72 -2.58 10.21
C PRO A 73 -8.18 -1.43 11.10
N SER A 74 -7.40 -0.34 11.15
CA SER A 74 -7.71 0.86 11.93
C SER A 74 -8.26 2.01 11.08
N TYR A 75 -8.57 1.78 9.79
CA TYR A 75 -9.08 2.83 8.92
C TYR A 75 -10.39 3.40 9.48
N ARG A 76 -10.42 4.72 9.64
CA ARG A 76 -11.63 5.49 9.84
C ARG A 76 -11.75 6.40 8.63
N GLU A 77 -12.94 6.42 8.03
CA GLU A 77 -13.22 7.41 7.00
C GLU A 77 -13.07 8.79 7.64
N PRO A 78 -12.24 9.69 7.07
CA PRO A 78 -12.14 11.03 7.62
C PRO A 78 -13.54 11.63 7.59
N GLU A 79 -14.05 12.04 8.76
CA GLU A 79 -15.27 12.84 8.84
C GLU A 79 -15.08 14.00 7.87
N SER A 80 -15.95 14.08 6.87
CA SER A 80 -16.00 15.22 5.97
C SER A 80 -16.09 16.45 6.84
N LEU A 81 -15.04 17.28 6.82
CA LEU A 81 -15.09 18.61 7.40
C LEU A 81 -16.14 19.37 6.57
N GLU A 82 -17.40 19.30 7.00
CA GLU A 82 -18.41 20.28 6.66
C GLU A 82 -17.88 21.59 7.22
N VAL A 83 -17.19 22.33 6.35
CA VAL A 83 -16.89 23.73 6.58
C VAL A 83 -18.21 24.46 6.43
N ASP A 84 -18.96 24.55 7.52
CA ASP A 84 -20.08 25.49 7.63
C ASP A 84 -19.53 26.89 7.34
N ALA A 85 -19.96 27.41 6.19
CA ALA A 85 -19.62 28.74 5.68
C ALA A 85 -20.60 29.80 6.19
#